data_AF-A0A3D4FUD4-F1
#
_entry.id   AF-A0A3D4FUD4-F1
#
_cell.length_a   1.000
_cell.length_b   1.000
_cell.length_c   1.000
_cell.angle_alpha   90.00
_cell.angle_beta   90.00
_cell.angle_gamma   90.00
#
_symmetry.space_group_name_H-M   'P 1'
#
loop_
_entity.id
_entity.type
_entity.pdbx_description
1 polymer ?
#
loop_
_entity_poly.entity_id
_entity_poly.type
_entity_poly.pdbx_seq_one_letter_code
_entity_poly.pdbx_strand_id
1 'polypeptide(L)'
;MKRAGVFLILLFLATAQPSDTGQTSQDTAGTGTELVQNCRRYFEFLGRTGAGREEAIERGPFGMGYCAGLLHGVVEMVETLMPDRFCRPPQATAAQAVWVVVQYLENNPLALPENDTELVLRALENTYRCP
;
A
#
# COMPACT_ATOMS: atom_id res chain seq x y z
N MET A 1 16.65 -54.87 -6.41
CA MET A 1 15.50 -54.08 -6.89
C MET A 1 15.18 -52.81 -6.09
N LYS A 2 15.76 -52.56 -4.89
CA LYS A 2 15.48 -51.34 -4.09
C LYS A 2 16.36 -50.11 -4.40
N ARG A 3 17.49 -50.28 -5.10
CA ARG A 3 18.45 -49.20 -5.38
C ARG A 3 18.10 -48.34 -6.61
N ALA A 4 17.35 -48.90 -7.57
CA ALA A 4 16.93 -48.19 -8.77
C ALA A 4 15.87 -47.11 -8.49
N GLY A 5 14.99 -47.34 -7.51
CA GLY A 5 13.97 -46.36 -7.11
C GLY A 5 14.54 -45.11 -6.42
N VAL A 6 15.62 -45.26 -5.65
CA VAL A 6 16.28 -44.14 -4.95
C VAL A 6 16.97 -43.20 -5.94
N PHE A 7 17.60 -43.74 -6.98
CA PHE A 7 18.22 -42.93 -8.04
C PHE A 7 17.19 -42.13 -8.85
N LEU A 8 16.01 -42.69 -9.10
CA LEU A 8 14.92 -42.00 -9.77
C LEU A 8 14.35 -40.83 -8.94
N ILE A 9 14.25 -40.98 -7.62
CA ILE A 9 13.77 -39.90 -6.72
C ILE A 9 14.78 -38.75 -6.65
N LEU A 10 16.09 -39.05 -6.61
CA LEU A 10 17.14 -38.03 -6.61
C LEU A 10 17.20 -37.24 -7.93
N LEU A 11 16.93 -37.90 -9.07
CA LEU A 11 16.87 -37.24 -10.38
C LEU A 11 15.68 -36.26 -10.50
N PHE A 12 14.53 -36.58 -9.90
CA PHE A 12 13.38 -35.66 -9.89
C PHE A 12 13.59 -34.43 -9.00
N LEU A 13 14.32 -34.56 -7.89
CA LEU A 13 14.65 -33.42 -7.02
C LEU A 13 15.65 -32.45 -7.64
N ALA A 14 16.49 -32.91 -8.59
CA ALA A 14 17.46 -32.06 -9.28
C ALA A 14 16.85 -31.20 -10.40
N THR A 15 15.66 -31.55 -10.90
CA THR A 15 14.92 -30.77 -11.91
C THR A 15 13.79 -29.94 -11.33
N ALA A 16 13.54 -30.04 -10.02
CA ALA A 16 12.74 -29.05 -9.32
C ALA A 16 13.58 -27.77 -9.25
N GLN A 17 13.65 -27.06 -10.37
CA GLN A 17 13.91 -25.62 -10.32
C GLN A 17 12.89 -25.08 -9.31
N PRO A 18 13.30 -24.27 -8.32
CA PRO A 18 12.32 -23.53 -7.56
C PRO A 18 11.46 -22.86 -8.63
N SER A 19 10.19 -23.26 -8.72
CA SER A 19 9.22 -22.44 -9.41
C SER A 19 9.45 -21.08 -8.79
N ASP A 20 9.75 -20.10 -9.63
CA ASP A 20 9.93 -18.72 -9.27
C ASP A 20 8.61 -18.26 -8.65
N THR A 21 8.34 -18.71 -7.42
CA THR A 21 7.52 -18.02 -6.46
C THR A 21 8.30 -16.75 -6.29
N GLY A 22 7.99 -15.79 -7.18
CA GLY A 22 8.74 -14.54 -7.31
C GLY A 22 9.06 -14.09 -5.91
N GLN A 23 10.35 -13.87 -5.65
CA GLN A 23 10.80 -13.29 -4.40
C GLN A 23 9.94 -12.06 -4.16
N THR A 24 8.88 -12.19 -3.38
CA THR A 24 8.21 -11.07 -2.76
C THR A 24 9.28 -10.55 -1.84
N SER A 25 9.96 -9.48 -2.28
CA SER A 25 10.98 -8.76 -1.57
C SER A 25 10.51 -8.63 -0.13
N GLN A 26 11.06 -9.47 0.75
CA GLN A 26 10.66 -9.53 2.15
C GLN A 26 11.17 -8.32 2.94
N ASP A 27 11.75 -7.32 2.26
CA ASP A 27 12.43 -6.16 2.82
C ASP A 27 11.72 -4.82 2.54
N THR A 28 10.46 -4.82 2.06
CA THR A 28 9.77 -3.55 1.75
C THR A 28 8.26 -3.54 2.00
N ALA A 29 7.73 -4.51 2.75
CA ALA A 29 6.32 -4.46 3.15
C ALA A 29 6.09 -3.26 4.11
N GLY A 30 5.54 -2.17 3.58
CA GLY A 30 5.00 -1.05 4.35
C GLY A 30 6.02 -0.03 4.84
N THR A 31 6.76 0.59 3.91
CA THR A 31 7.53 1.81 4.20
C THR A 31 6.82 3.01 3.58
N GLY A 32 6.80 4.13 4.30
CA GLY A 32 6.24 5.41 3.83
C GLY A 32 6.76 5.86 2.45
N THR A 33 7.98 5.44 2.08
CA THR A 33 8.56 5.69 0.74
C THR A 33 7.77 5.00 -0.38
N GLU A 34 7.27 3.79 -0.15
CA GLU A 34 6.41 3.11 -1.11
C GLU A 34 4.99 3.68 -1.04
N LEU A 35 4.50 3.96 0.18
CA LEU A 35 3.17 4.51 0.41
C LEU A 35 2.95 5.82 -0.36
N VAL A 36 3.92 6.74 -0.38
CA VAL A 36 3.76 8.02 -1.12
C VAL A 36 3.59 7.78 -2.63
N GLN A 37 4.31 6.80 -3.21
CA GLN A 37 4.16 6.45 -4.62
C GLN A 37 2.80 5.80 -4.88
N ASN A 38 2.38 4.88 -4.01
CA ASN A 38 1.09 4.22 -4.06
C ASN A 38 -0.08 5.22 -3.99
N CYS A 39 0.02 6.24 -3.12
CA CYS A 39 -0.99 7.28 -3.01
C CYS A 39 -0.95 8.30 -4.16
N ARG A 40 0.20 8.60 -4.76
CA ARG A 40 0.26 9.44 -5.97
C ARG A 40 -0.46 8.79 -7.15
N ARG A 41 -0.32 7.47 -7.33
CA ARG A 41 -1.03 6.70 -8.37
C ARG A 41 -2.56 6.81 -8.27
N TYR A 42 -3.10 7.10 -7.09
CA TYR A 42 -4.52 7.37 -6.91
C TYR A 42 -5.00 8.55 -7.78
N PHE A 43 -4.19 9.60 -7.92
CA PHE A 43 -4.54 10.77 -8.74
C PHE A 43 -4.28 10.55 -10.23
N GLU A 44 -3.29 9.74 -10.60
CA GLU A 44 -3.04 9.35 -12.00
C GLU A 44 -4.27 8.67 -12.60
N PHE A 45 -4.93 7.80 -11.83
CA PHE A 45 -6.14 7.11 -12.27
C PHE A 45 -7.38 7.97 -12.25
N LEU A 46 -7.51 8.88 -11.27
CA LEU A 46 -8.62 9.83 -11.23
C LEU A 46 -8.52 10.95 -12.28
N GLY A 47 -7.44 10.99 -13.09
CA GLY A 47 -7.23 11.96 -14.16
C GLY A 47 -8.46 12.16 -15.06
N ARG A 48 -8.81 13.43 -15.31
CA ARG A 48 -10.10 13.90 -15.89
C ARG A 48 -10.46 13.38 -17.29
N THR A 49 -9.59 12.63 -17.97
CA THR A 49 -9.80 12.18 -19.36
C THR A 49 -9.62 10.67 -19.56
N GLY A 50 -9.25 9.91 -18.53
CA GLY A 50 -8.84 8.51 -18.68
C GLY A 50 -7.48 8.31 -19.39
N ALA A 51 -6.82 9.39 -19.85
CA ALA A 51 -5.45 9.33 -20.34
C ALA A 51 -4.51 8.94 -19.18
N GLY A 52 -3.70 7.90 -19.39
CA GLY A 52 -2.83 7.34 -18.36
C GLY A 52 -3.47 6.24 -17.50
N ARG A 53 -4.77 5.92 -17.69
CA ARG A 53 -5.43 4.83 -16.97
C ARG A 53 -4.89 3.46 -17.35
N GLU A 54 -4.79 3.16 -18.65
CA GLU A 54 -4.16 1.94 -19.15
C GLU A 54 -2.70 1.84 -18.69
N GLU A 55 -1.94 2.94 -18.75
CA GLU A 55 -0.54 2.99 -18.32
C GLU A 55 -0.39 2.82 -16.80
N ALA A 56 -1.32 3.35 -16.00
CA ALA A 56 -1.34 3.19 -14.54
C ALA A 56 -1.72 1.75 -14.15
N ILE A 57 -2.62 1.12 -14.90
CA ILE A 57 -2.95 -0.30 -14.76
C ILE A 57 -1.73 -1.15 -15.15
N GLU A 58 -1.06 -0.87 -16.27
CA GLU A 58 0.15 -1.58 -16.70
C GLU A 58 1.30 -1.43 -15.70
N ARG A 59 1.47 -0.25 -15.09
CA ARG A 59 2.50 0.01 -14.07
C ARG A 59 2.18 -0.59 -12.69
N GLY A 60 0.96 -1.08 -12.49
CA GLY A 60 0.54 -1.76 -11.26
C GLY A 60 -0.72 -1.13 -10.65
N PRO A 61 -1.91 -1.71 -10.85
CA PRO A 61 -3.16 -1.14 -10.33
C PRO A 61 -3.26 -1.27 -8.81
N PHE A 62 -2.47 -2.17 -8.23
CA PHE A 62 -2.51 -2.52 -6.82
C PHE A 62 -2.03 -1.39 -5.91
N GLY A 63 -1.11 -0.54 -6.34
CA GLY A 63 -0.58 0.55 -5.50
C GLY A 63 -1.66 1.57 -5.11
N MET A 64 -2.51 1.96 -6.06
CA MET A 64 -3.66 2.81 -5.79
C MET A 64 -4.66 2.12 -4.86
N GLY A 65 -5.00 0.87 -5.16
CA GLY A 65 -5.93 0.08 -4.35
C GLY A 65 -5.44 -0.08 -2.91
N TYR A 66 -4.13 -0.26 -2.74
CA TYR A 66 -3.47 -0.32 -1.45
C TYR A 66 -3.61 1.00 -0.68
N CYS A 67 -3.28 2.14 -1.28
CA CYS A 67 -3.43 3.44 -0.60
C CYS A 67 -4.90 3.73 -0.22
N ALA A 68 -5.83 3.51 -1.16
CA ALA A 68 -7.25 3.75 -0.93
C ALA A 68 -7.80 2.82 0.17
N GLY A 69 -7.44 1.53 0.13
CA GLY A 69 -7.88 0.54 1.09
C GLY A 69 -7.31 0.79 2.49
N LEU A 70 -6.01 1.09 2.59
CA LEU A 70 -5.38 1.42 3.87
C LEU A 70 -6.01 2.67 4.50
N LEU A 71 -6.17 3.75 3.71
CA LEU A 71 -6.82 4.97 4.18
C LEU A 71 -8.24 4.70 4.66
N HIS A 72 -9.02 3.93 3.90
CA HIS A 72 -10.37 3.56 4.28
C HIS A 72 -10.40 2.80 5.61
N GLY A 73 -9.54 1.79 5.77
CA GLY A 73 -9.44 1.01 7.00
C GLY A 73 -9.04 1.84 8.21
N VAL A 74 -8.08 2.75 8.08
CA VAL A 74 -7.68 3.66 9.17
C VAL A 74 -8.83 4.58 9.57
N VAL A 75 -9.55 5.13 8.59
CA VAL A 75 -10.69 6.01 8.85
C VAL A 75 -11.81 5.26 9.56
N GLU A 76 -12.21 4.10 9.04
CA GLU A 76 -13.27 3.28 9.65
C GLU A 76 -12.91 2.84 11.07
N MET A 77 -11.65 2.43 11.28
CA MET A 77 -11.13 2.07 12.59
C MET A 77 -11.25 3.24 13.58
N VAL A 78 -10.81 4.44 13.19
CA VAL A 78 -10.88 5.62 14.06
C VAL A 78 -12.33 6.02 14.35
N GLU A 79 -13.17 6.10 13.32
CA GLU A 79 -14.58 6.46 13.47
C GLU A 79 -15.33 5.47 14.40
N THR A 80 -14.92 4.20 14.43
CA THR A 80 -15.55 3.15 15.24
C THR A 80 -14.97 3.03 16.65
N LEU A 81 -13.64 3.09 16.80
CA LEU A 81 -12.95 2.72 18.04
C LEU A 81 -12.35 3.91 18.80
N MET A 82 -12.05 5.01 18.11
CA MET A 82 -11.31 6.16 18.66
C MET A 82 -11.83 7.47 18.06
N PRO A 83 -13.14 7.79 18.17
CA PRO A 83 -13.78 8.85 17.38
C PRO A 83 -13.18 10.26 17.58
N ASP A 84 -12.52 10.51 18.71
CA ASP A 84 -11.88 11.78 19.02
C ASP A 84 -10.41 11.88 18.54
N ARG A 85 -9.91 10.84 17.86
CA ARG A 85 -8.51 10.79 17.40
C ARG A 85 -8.25 11.78 16.26
N PHE A 86 -9.17 11.90 15.31
CA PHE A 86 -9.20 12.98 14.33
C PHE A 86 -10.66 13.24 13.90
N CYS A 87 -10.97 14.47 13.46
CA CYS A 87 -12.32 14.90 13.11
C CYS A 87 -12.39 15.34 11.65
N ARG A 88 -12.56 14.37 10.74
CA ARG A 88 -12.66 14.63 9.30
C ARG A 88 -13.99 15.36 8.99
N PRO A 89 -13.98 16.47 8.26
CA PRO A 89 -15.21 17.15 7.84
C PRO A 89 -16.10 16.21 7.00
N PRO A 90 -17.43 16.21 7.19
CA PRO A 90 -18.33 15.28 6.50
C PRO A 90 -18.34 15.46 4.97
N GLN A 91 -17.96 16.63 4.48
CA GLN A 91 -17.82 16.94 3.05
C GLN A 91 -16.46 16.54 2.45
N ALA A 92 -15.52 16.07 3.26
CA ALA A 92 -14.19 15.69 2.77
C ALA A 92 -14.29 14.40 1.92
N THR A 93 -13.88 14.49 0.66
CA THR A 93 -13.87 13.36 -0.25
C THR A 93 -12.70 12.41 0.04
N ALA A 94 -12.81 11.15 -0.40
CA ALA A 94 -11.70 10.21 -0.34
C ALA A 94 -10.43 10.75 -1.03
N ALA A 95 -10.58 11.46 -2.16
CA ALA A 95 -9.46 12.10 -2.85
C ALA A 95 -8.78 13.20 -2.02
N GLN A 96 -9.55 13.99 -1.26
CA GLN A 96 -8.97 14.96 -0.34
C GLN A 96 -8.23 14.29 0.81
N ALA A 97 -8.77 13.18 1.35
CA ALA A 97 -8.10 12.42 2.40
C ALA A 97 -6.81 11.73 1.89
N VAL A 98 -6.79 11.19 0.66
CA VAL A 98 -5.56 10.70 0.03
C VAL A 98 -4.55 11.83 -0.17
N TRP A 99 -5.00 13.02 -0.58
CA TRP A 99 -4.13 14.18 -0.76
C TRP A 99 -3.44 14.58 0.55
N VAL A 100 -4.16 14.53 1.66
CA VAL A 100 -3.61 14.75 3.01
C VAL A 100 -2.46 13.80 3.32
N VAL A 101 -2.62 12.50 3.02
CA VAL A 101 -1.56 11.50 3.21
C VAL A 101 -0.34 11.81 2.36
N VAL A 102 -0.53 12.10 1.06
CA VAL A 102 0.57 12.47 0.16
C VAL A 102 1.33 13.69 0.68
N GLN A 103 0.61 14.75 1.05
CA GLN A 103 1.22 15.97 1.57
C GLN A 103 1.96 15.74 2.89
N TYR A 104 1.44 14.92 3.79
CA TYR A 104 2.14 14.59 5.02
C TYR A 104 3.46 13.86 4.75
N LEU A 105 3.45 12.82 3.91
CA LEU A 105 4.65 12.03 3.60
C LEU A 105 5.73 12.87 2.90
N GLU A 106 5.34 13.72 1.95
CA GLU A 106 6.26 14.60 1.23
C GLU A 106 6.93 15.64 2.15
N ASN A 107 6.19 16.14 3.14
CA ASN A 107 6.70 17.13 4.09
C ASN A 107 7.43 16.51 5.30
N ASN A 108 7.39 15.18 5.45
CA ASN A 108 7.99 14.47 6.59
C ASN A 108 8.90 13.31 6.14
N PRO A 109 9.97 13.57 5.36
CA PRO A 109 10.82 12.53 4.79
C PRO A 109 11.51 11.64 5.86
N LEU A 110 11.73 12.16 7.07
CA LEU A 110 12.32 11.41 8.17
C LEU A 110 11.38 10.35 8.77
N ALA A 111 10.07 10.49 8.56
CA ALA A 111 9.06 9.54 9.03
C ALA A 111 8.84 8.38 8.03
N LEU A 112 9.36 8.47 6.80
CA LEU A 112 9.14 7.45 5.77
C LEU A 112 9.60 6.01 6.13
N PRO A 113 10.57 5.78 7.04
CA PRO A 113 10.86 4.42 7.50
C PRO A 113 9.78 3.80 8.40
N GLU A 114 8.80 4.59 8.85
CA GLU A 114 7.76 4.14 9.78
C GLU A 114 6.63 3.37 9.07
N ASN A 115 5.79 2.70 9.87
CA ASN A 115 4.69 1.88 9.35
C ASN A 115 3.62 2.73 8.66
N ASP A 116 3.14 2.27 7.51
CA ASP A 116 2.13 2.95 6.70
C ASP A 116 0.84 3.33 7.45
N THR A 117 0.33 2.45 8.32
CA THR A 117 -0.89 2.71 9.10
C THR A 117 -0.71 3.91 10.02
N GLU A 118 0.44 3.95 10.71
CA GLU A 118 0.79 5.04 11.63
C GLU A 118 1.06 6.34 10.87
N LEU A 119 1.62 6.25 9.67
CA LEU A 119 1.82 7.41 8.80
C LEU A 119 0.50 8.00 8.28
N VAL A 120 -0.43 7.14 7.84
CA VAL A 120 -1.78 7.58 7.44
C VAL A 120 -2.51 8.22 8.62
N LEU A 121 -2.46 7.57 9.79
CA LEU A 121 -3.10 8.07 11.00
C LEU A 121 -2.56 9.45 11.38
N ARG A 122 -1.24 9.62 11.47
CA ARG A 122 -0.62 10.93 11.78
C ARG A 122 -0.90 11.99 10.71
N ALA A 123 -1.00 11.62 9.43
CA ALA A 123 -1.38 12.55 8.37
C ALA A 123 -2.78 13.13 8.61
N LEU A 124 -3.73 12.26 8.95
CA LEU A 124 -5.11 12.64 9.24
C LEU A 124 -5.21 13.46 10.53
N GLU A 125 -4.52 13.06 11.61
CA GLU A 125 -4.48 13.79 12.88
C GLU A 125 -3.91 15.20 12.72
N ASN A 126 -2.81 15.34 11.97
CA ASN A 126 -2.17 16.63 11.75
C ASN A 126 -3.06 17.61 10.98
N THR A 127 -3.94 17.10 10.12
CA THR A 127 -4.79 17.91 9.24
C THR A 127 -6.20 18.12 9.78
N TYR A 128 -6.83 17.07 10.29
CA TYR A 128 -8.22 17.04 10.75
C TYR A 128 -8.29 17.04 12.27
N ARG A 129 -7.78 18.10 12.90
CA ARG A 129 -7.81 18.23 14.36
C ARG A 129 -9.26 18.37 14.86
N CYS A 130 -9.58 17.66 15.93
CA CYS A 130 -10.84 17.84 16.64
C CYS A 130 -10.88 19.19 17.37
N PRO A 131 -12.06 19.82 17.48
CA PRO A 131 -12.26 21.07 18.21
C PRO A 131 -12.13 20.92 19.73
#